data_AF-A0A3M1UQU2-F1
#
_entry.id   AF-A0A3M1UQU2-F1
#
_cell.length_a   1.000
_cell.length_b   1.000
_cell.length_c   1.000
_cell.angle_alpha   90.00
_cell.angle_beta   90.00
_cell.angle_gamma   90.00
#
_symmetry.space_group_name_H-M   'P 1'
#
loop_
_entity.id
_entity.type
_entity.pdbx_description
1 polymer ?
#
loop_
_entity_poly.entity_id
_entity_poly.type
_entity_poly.pdbx_seq_one_letter_code
_entity_poly.pdbx_strand_id
1 'polypeptide(L)'
;QGIHIAIDDFGTGYSSMSYLKQLPADHLKIDRGFVRDLHVDPGDARIVETIISMAHNLGLGVVAEGVENEAHFRFLTERGCDFMQGFHFSPPVPAEQFLQLARLGRLPAAAEARRREG
;
A
#
# COMPACT_ATOMS: atom_id res chain seq x y z
N GLN A 1 6.97 -20.60 13.27
CA GLN A 1 6.91 -19.29 13.95
C GLN A 1 7.95 -18.39 13.31
N GLY A 2 7.62 -17.13 13.02
CA GLY A 2 8.51 -16.19 12.30
C GLY A 2 8.19 -15.98 10.82
N ILE A 3 7.02 -16.43 10.34
CA ILE A 3 6.50 -16.11 9.00
C ILE A 3 5.29 -15.21 9.20
N HIS A 4 5.25 -14.11 8.45
CA HIS A 4 4.07 -13.24 8.38
C HIS A 4 3.24 -13.57 7.14
N ILE A 5 1.92 -13.46 7.28
CA ILE A 5 0.93 -13.73 6.23
C ILE A 5 0.25 -12.42 5.85
N ALA A 6 0.19 -12.14 4.55
CA ALA A 6 -0.56 -11.01 4.02
C ALA A 6 -1.70 -11.50 3.13
N ILE A 7 -2.85 -10.82 3.21
CA ILE A 7 -3.97 -11.03 2.29
C ILE A 7 -3.81 -10.05 1.13
N ASP A 8 -3.70 -10.57 -0.09
CA ASP A 8 -3.47 -9.78 -1.31
C ASP A 8 -4.77 -9.34 -1.98
N ASP A 9 -4.68 -8.29 -2.81
CA ASP A 9 -5.77 -7.76 -3.65
C ASP A 9 -7.10 -7.50 -2.89
N PHE A 10 -7.02 -7.08 -1.62
CA PHE A 10 -8.21 -6.90 -0.79
C PHE A 10 -9.09 -5.76 -1.31
N GLY A 11 -10.40 -6.01 -1.32
CA GLY A 11 -11.42 -5.11 -1.87
C GLY A 11 -11.86 -5.49 -3.29
N THR A 12 -11.17 -6.41 -3.97
CA THR A 12 -11.61 -6.93 -5.27
C THR A 12 -12.56 -8.13 -5.05
N GLY A 13 -13.82 -8.01 -5.47
CA GLY A 13 -14.82 -9.07 -5.33
C GLY A 13 -15.41 -9.24 -3.92
N TYR A 14 -15.85 -10.47 -3.60
CA TYR A 14 -16.55 -10.75 -2.34
C TYR A 14 -15.57 -11.07 -1.23
N SER A 15 -15.44 -10.14 -0.28
CA SER A 15 -14.70 -10.37 0.97
C SER A 15 -15.65 -10.82 2.08
N SER A 16 -15.32 -11.91 2.78
CA SER A 16 -16.08 -12.36 3.94
C SER A 16 -15.41 -11.90 5.23
N MET A 17 -16.07 -10.99 5.95
CA MET A 17 -15.58 -10.47 7.23
C MET A 17 -15.41 -11.57 8.28
N SER A 18 -16.30 -12.58 8.26
CA SER A 18 -16.21 -13.71 9.19
C SER A 18 -14.99 -14.57 8.95
N TYR A 19 -14.55 -14.73 7.70
CA TYR A 19 -13.30 -15.42 7.37
C TYR A 19 -12.08 -14.55 7.68
N LEU A 20 -12.13 -13.26 7.35
CA LEU A 20 -11.03 -12.33 7.61
C LEU A 20 -10.62 -12.32 9.10
N LYS A 21 -11.59 -12.34 10.00
CA LYS A 21 -11.36 -12.39 11.47
C LYS A 21 -10.69 -13.69 11.94
N GLN A 22 -10.86 -14.80 11.21
CA GLN A 22 -10.35 -16.12 11.63
C GLN A 22 -9.00 -16.46 11.00
N LEU A 23 -8.60 -15.76 9.95
CA LEU A 23 -7.33 -15.98 9.29
C LEU A 23 -6.18 -15.48 10.18
N PRO A 24 -5.10 -16.26 10.33
CA PRO A 24 -3.89 -15.83 11.03
C PRO A 24 -3.06 -14.91 10.12
N ALA A 25 -3.67 -13.84 9.62
CA ALA A 25 -3.00 -12.82 8.81
C ALA A 25 -2.35 -11.78 9.73
N ASP A 26 -1.25 -11.20 9.26
CA ASP A 26 -0.56 -10.09 9.89
C ASP A 26 -0.85 -8.78 9.14
N HIS A 27 -1.06 -8.87 7.82
CA HIS A 27 -1.26 -7.71 6.96
C HIS A 27 -2.39 -7.88 5.96
N LEU A 28 -2.95 -6.75 5.55
CA LEU A 28 -3.94 -6.64 4.49
C LEU A 28 -3.41 -5.68 3.41
N LYS A 29 -3.40 -6.12 2.16
CA LYS A 29 -2.93 -5.32 1.02
C LYS A 29 -4.13 -4.75 0.27
N ILE A 30 -4.18 -3.42 0.14
CA ILE A 30 -5.23 -2.71 -0.61
C ILE A 30 -4.86 -2.76 -2.09
N ASP A 31 -5.76 -3.30 -2.92
CA ASP A 31 -5.53 -3.39 -4.36
C ASP A 31 -5.25 -2.02 -4.99
N ARG A 32 -4.36 -2.03 -5.99
CA ARG A 32 -3.92 -0.84 -6.71
C ARG A 32 -5.05 -0.08 -7.41
N GLY A 33 -6.15 -0.75 -7.77
CA GLY A 33 -7.30 -0.13 -8.43
C GLY A 33 -7.87 1.00 -7.58
N PHE A 34 -8.13 0.74 -6.30
CA PHE A 34 -8.64 1.74 -5.37
C PHE A 34 -7.64 2.89 -5.12
N VAL A 35 -6.34 2.56 -5.04
CA VAL A 35 -5.31 3.56 -4.78
C VAL A 35 -5.09 4.49 -5.97
N ARG A 36 -5.17 3.97 -7.19
CA ARG A 36 -5.01 4.76 -8.42
C ARG A 36 -6.11 5.82 -8.56
N ASP A 37 -7.32 5.48 -8.18
CA ASP A 37 -8.51 6.27 -8.50
C ASP A 37 -8.98 7.17 -7.31
N LEU A 38 -8.15 7.27 -6.24
CA LEU A 38 -8.39 8.09 -5.03
C LEU A 38 -8.80 9.54 -5.28
N HIS A 39 -8.32 10.16 -6.35
CA HIS A 39 -8.59 11.56 -6.69
C HIS A 39 -9.74 11.74 -7.67
N VAL A 40 -10.21 10.65 -8.29
CA VAL A 40 -11.22 10.67 -9.33
C VAL A 40 -12.57 10.22 -8.77
N ASP A 41 -12.58 9.20 -7.93
CA ASP A 41 -13.78 8.65 -7.31
C ASP A 41 -13.77 8.82 -5.77
N PRO A 42 -14.63 9.70 -5.20
CA PRO A 42 -14.82 9.80 -3.75
C PRO A 42 -15.23 8.48 -3.09
N GLY A 43 -15.82 7.56 -3.85
CA GLY A 43 -16.14 6.19 -3.43
C GLY A 43 -14.88 5.40 -3.07
N ASP A 44 -13.87 5.40 -3.94
CA ASP A 44 -12.62 4.68 -3.71
C ASP A 44 -11.86 5.25 -2.51
N ALA A 45 -11.83 6.58 -2.37
CA ALA A 45 -11.26 7.22 -1.18
C ALA A 45 -11.91 6.72 0.13
N ARG A 46 -13.24 6.58 0.15
CA ARG A 46 -13.97 6.06 1.31
C ARG A 46 -13.72 4.57 1.52
N ILE A 47 -13.61 3.79 0.44
CA ILE A 47 -13.30 2.36 0.52
C ILE A 47 -11.91 2.17 1.13
N VAL A 48 -10.90 2.89 0.65
CA VAL A 48 -9.53 2.83 1.20
C VAL A 48 -9.52 3.20 2.69
N GLU A 49 -10.18 4.30 3.08
CA GLU A 49 -10.29 4.72 4.49
C GLU A 49 -10.99 3.67 5.37
N THR A 50 -12.04 3.04 4.84
CA THR A 50 -12.77 1.96 5.52
C THR A 50 -11.88 0.72 5.70
N ILE A 51 -11.13 0.34 4.67
CA ILE A 51 -10.21 -0.81 4.71
C ILE A 51 -9.11 -0.58 5.75
N ILE A 52 -8.50 0.62 5.78
CA ILE A 52 -7.47 0.98 6.75
C ILE A 52 -8.02 0.84 8.17
N SER A 53 -9.15 1.50 8.44
CA SER A 53 -9.79 1.48 9.76
C SER A 53 -10.17 0.06 10.20
N MET A 54 -10.70 -0.74 9.28
CA MET A 54 -11.09 -2.13 9.55
C MET A 54 -9.89 -3.01 9.87
N ALA A 55 -8.80 -2.92 9.11
CA ALA A 55 -7.59 -3.70 9.34
C ALA A 55 -6.99 -3.39 10.72
N HIS A 56 -6.87 -2.11 11.08
CA HIS A 56 -6.40 -1.70 12.40
C HIS A 56 -7.30 -2.21 13.53
N ASN A 57 -8.62 -2.16 13.36
CA ASN A 57 -9.58 -2.70 14.33
C ASN A 57 -9.47 -4.23 14.52
N LEU A 58 -8.94 -4.94 13.51
CA LEU A 58 -8.66 -6.37 13.57
C LEU A 58 -7.23 -6.68 14.05
N GLY A 59 -6.42 -5.66 14.34
CA GLY A 59 -5.02 -5.81 14.73
C GLY A 59 -4.08 -6.17 13.57
N LEU A 60 -4.48 -5.88 12.34
CA LEU A 60 -3.72 -6.13 11.12
C LEU A 60 -2.99 -4.86 10.66
N GLY A 61 -1.79 -5.00 10.12
CA GLY A 61 -1.10 -3.93 9.40
C GLY A 61 -1.64 -3.76 7.97
N VAL A 62 -1.46 -2.59 7.37
CA VAL A 62 -1.98 -2.27 6.04
C VAL A 62 -0.87 -1.92 5.06
N VAL A 63 -0.92 -2.52 3.87
CA VAL A 63 -0.04 -2.18 2.74
C VAL A 63 -0.89 -1.62 1.61
N ALA A 64 -0.67 -0.38 1.20
CA ALA A 64 -1.30 0.18 0.00
C ALA A 64 -0.44 -0.08 -1.25
N GLU A 65 -1.03 -0.69 -2.28
CA GLU A 65 -0.36 -0.92 -3.56
C GLU A 65 -0.67 0.16 -4.59
N GLY A 66 0.21 0.39 -5.57
CA GLY A 66 -0.06 1.33 -6.65
C GLY A 66 0.08 2.81 -6.25
N VAL A 67 0.93 3.12 -5.28
CA VAL A 67 1.26 4.51 -4.95
C VAL A 67 2.16 5.09 -6.04
N GLU A 68 1.59 5.92 -6.92
CA GLU A 68 2.28 6.43 -8.12
C GLU A 68 2.74 7.89 -8.00
N ASN A 69 2.04 8.70 -7.20
CA ASN A 69 2.30 10.12 -7.06
C ASN A 69 2.24 10.61 -5.60
N GLU A 70 2.67 11.85 -5.37
CA GLU A 70 2.71 12.49 -4.04
C GLU A 70 1.32 12.63 -3.42
N ALA A 71 0.27 12.78 -4.24
CA ALA A 71 -1.08 12.95 -3.75
C ALA A 71 -1.64 11.63 -3.18
N HIS A 72 -1.34 10.48 -3.80
CA HIS A 72 -1.63 9.15 -3.23
C HIS A 72 -0.89 8.97 -1.90
N PHE A 73 0.42 9.26 -1.89
CA PHE A 73 1.26 9.13 -0.69
C PHE A 73 0.70 9.94 0.48
N ARG A 74 0.45 11.23 0.27
CA ARG A 74 -0.11 12.11 1.29
C ARG A 74 -1.48 11.64 1.78
N PHE A 75 -2.39 11.27 0.88
CA PHE A 75 -3.71 10.78 1.23
C PHE A 75 -3.64 9.57 2.17
N LEU A 76 -2.78 8.61 1.84
CA LEU A 76 -2.59 7.38 2.60
C LEU A 76 -1.88 7.63 3.95
N THR A 77 -0.88 8.53 3.98
CA THR A 77 -0.19 8.93 5.21
C THR A 77 -1.14 9.62 6.18
N GLU A 78 -1.95 10.57 5.71
CA GLU A 78 -2.93 11.30 6.53
C GLU A 78 -3.99 10.35 7.15
N ARG A 79 -4.23 9.19 6.53
CA ARG A 79 -5.16 8.15 7.01
C ARG A 79 -4.49 7.05 7.83
N GLY A 80 -3.18 7.15 8.06
CA GLY A 80 -2.45 6.20 8.90
C GLY A 80 -2.15 4.85 8.25
N CYS A 81 -2.07 4.76 6.92
CA CYS A 81 -1.63 3.54 6.26
C CYS A 81 -0.17 3.21 6.64
N ASP A 82 0.11 1.96 7.03
CA ASP A 82 1.38 1.55 7.65
C ASP A 82 2.52 1.40 6.63
N PHE A 83 2.22 0.82 5.47
CA PHE A 83 3.19 0.53 4.41
C PHE A 83 2.63 0.89 3.05
N MET A 84 3.53 1.27 2.12
CA MET A 84 3.14 1.71 0.79
C MET A 84 4.11 1.18 -0.25
N GLN A 85 3.57 0.74 -1.40
CA GLN A 85 4.33 0.25 -2.53
C GLN A 85 3.83 0.91 -3.82
N GLY A 86 4.77 1.35 -4.67
CA GLY A 86 4.45 1.82 -6.02
C GLY A 86 5.55 2.67 -6.66
N PHE A 87 5.28 3.13 -7.88
CA PHE A 87 6.24 3.87 -8.72
C PHE A 87 6.67 5.21 -8.13
N HIS A 88 5.88 5.77 -7.22
CA HIS A 88 6.26 6.94 -6.42
C HIS A 88 7.60 6.72 -5.68
N PHE A 89 7.87 5.48 -5.30
CA PHE A 89 9.09 5.08 -4.60
C PHE A 89 10.14 4.56 -5.59
N SER A 90 9.80 3.50 -6.30
CA SER A 90 10.65 2.88 -7.30
C SER A 90 9.79 1.99 -8.21
N PRO A 91 10.10 1.87 -9.51
CA PRO A 91 9.61 0.74 -10.28
C PRO A 91 10.19 -0.57 -9.73
N PRO A 92 9.63 -1.74 -10.10
CA PRO A 92 10.32 -3.02 -9.98
C PRO A 92 11.67 -2.95 -10.69
N VAL A 93 12.72 -3.35 -10.00
CA VAL A 93 14.10 -3.29 -10.51
C VAL A 93 14.77 -4.66 -10.46
N PRO A 94 15.81 -4.90 -11.28
CA PRO A 94 16.63 -6.09 -11.18
C PRO A 94 17.25 -6.25 -9.78
N ALA A 95 17.54 -7.50 -9.39
CA ALA A 95 18.04 -7.84 -8.07
C ALA A 95 19.30 -7.05 -7.65
N GLU A 96 20.22 -6.80 -8.59
CA GLU A 96 21.43 -6.02 -8.31
C GLU A 96 21.11 -4.57 -7.90
N GLN A 97 20.20 -3.92 -8.61
CA GLN A 97 19.75 -2.57 -8.29
C GLN A 97 18.96 -2.55 -6.97
N PHE A 98 18.12 -3.56 -6.73
CA PHE A 98 17.42 -3.70 -5.46
C PHE A 98 18.39 -3.78 -4.28
N LEU A 99 19.45 -4.58 -4.38
CA LEU A 99 20.46 -4.69 -3.32
C LEU A 99 21.17 -3.36 -3.05
N GLN A 100 21.39 -2.55 -4.08
CA GLN A 100 21.95 -1.19 -3.93
C GLN A 100 20.96 -0.28 -3.18
N LEU A 101 19.68 -0.28 -3.56
CA LEU A 101 18.63 0.48 -2.90
C LEU A 101 18.46 0.07 -1.43
N ALA A 102 18.38 -1.23 -1.15
CA ALA A 102 18.19 -1.77 0.19
C ALA A 102 19.34 -1.40 1.14
N ARG A 103 20.59 -1.36 0.65
CA ARG A 103 21.75 -0.95 1.44
C ARG A 103 21.76 0.53 1.81
N LEU A 104 21.17 1.38 0.97
CA LEU A 104 21.11 2.82 1.24
C LEU A 104 20.13 3.15 2.38
N GLY A 105 19.17 2.26 2.69
CA GLY A 105 18.13 2.49 3.69
C GLY A 105 17.18 3.65 3.37
N ARG A 106 17.32 4.25 2.18
CA ARG A 106 16.51 5.34 1.63
C ARG A 106 16.56 5.28 0.11
N LEU A 107 15.51 5.78 -0.54
CA LEU A 107 15.52 5.93 -2.00
C LEU A 107 16.54 7.00 -2.41
N PRO A 108 17.28 6.81 -3.52
CA PRO A 108 18.23 7.79 -4.02
C PRO A 108 17.51 9.03 -4.58
N ALA A 109 18.13 10.19 -4.44
CA ALA A 109 17.56 11.50 -4.85
C ALA A 109 17.14 11.59 -6.33
N ALA A 110 17.65 10.72 -7.21
CA ALA A 110 17.20 10.65 -8.61
C ALA A 110 15.77 10.10 -8.76
N ALA A 111 15.29 9.28 -7.82
CA ALA A 111 13.89 8.89 -7.72
C ALA A 111 13.03 10.05 -7.18
N GLU A 112 13.61 10.93 -6.35
CA GLU A 112 12.97 12.15 -5.88
C GLU A 112 12.86 13.23 -6.96
N ALA A 113 13.80 13.29 -7.91
CA ALA A 113 13.77 14.26 -9.02
C ALA A 113 12.58 14.05 -9.97
N ARG A 114 12.18 12.79 -10.23
CA ARG A 114 10.95 12.46 -10.98
C ARG A 114 9.67 12.87 -10.26
N ARG A 115 9.72 13.21 -8.95
CA ARG A 115 8.56 13.74 -8.18
C ARG A 115 8.25 15.20 -8.47
N ARG A 116 9.12 15.93 -9.17
CA ARG A 116 8.93 17.37 -9.48
C ARG A 116 8.49 17.63 -10.91
N GLU A 117 8.45 16.61 -11.76
CA GLU A 117 8.12 16.73 -13.19
C GLU A 117 6.75 16.12 -13.55
N GLY A 118 5.98 15.66 -12.55
CA GLY A 118 4.63 15.12 -12.70
C GLY A 118 3.58 15.99 -12.02
#